data_AF-A0A3C1PNE4-F1
#
_entry.id   AF-A0A3C1PNE4-F1
#
_cell.length_a   1.000
_cell.length_b   1.000
_cell.length_c   1.000
_cell.angle_alpha   90.00
_cell.angle_beta   90.00
_cell.angle_gamma   90.00
#
_symmetry.space_group_name_H-M   'P 1'
#
loop_
_entity.id
_entity.type
_entity.pdbx_description
1 polymer ?
#
loop_
_entity_poly.entity_id
_entity_poly.type
_entity_poly.pdbx_seq_one_letter_code
_entity_poly.pdbx_strand_id
1 'polypeptide(L)'
;MKISDLLNYDKPSFSLEVLPPAKGQDIKVIFENIDPIAKYNPAFISITYHRDEVVYKHLRTGAIEERTVRKRPGTVAVAAALNYRYGIPVV
;
A
#
# COMPACT_ATOMS: atom_id res chain seq x y z
N MET A 1 4.39 0.05 18.18
CA MET A 1 5.73 0.65 17.95
C MET A 1 5.55 2.03 17.35
N LYS A 2 6.34 3.03 17.75
CA LYS A 2 6.35 4.35 17.11
C LYS A 2 7.51 4.41 16.11
N ILE A 3 7.36 5.13 15.00
CA ILE A 3 8.44 5.33 14.03
C ILE A 3 9.66 6.01 14.67
N SER A 4 9.43 6.95 15.61
CA SER A 4 10.50 7.60 16.38
C SER A 4 11.45 6.62 17.05
N ASP A 5 10.94 5.46 17.45
CA ASP A 5 11.70 4.44 18.19
C ASP A 5 12.46 3.50 17.23
N LEU A 6 12.08 3.50 15.94
CA LEU A 6 12.70 2.68 14.88
C LEU A 6 13.88 3.38 14.20
N LEU A 7 13.95 4.71 14.29
CA LEU A 7 15.01 5.49 13.67
C LEU A 7 16.21 5.56 14.60
N ASN A 8 17.35 5.07 14.14
CA ASN A 8 18.63 5.30 14.80
C ASN A 8 19.22 6.62 14.29
N TYR A 9 19.31 7.64 15.15
CA TYR A 9 19.82 8.95 14.75
C TYR A 9 21.34 8.97 14.51
N ASP A 10 22.06 7.93 14.94
CA ASP A 10 23.52 7.81 14.77
C ASP A 10 23.92 7.07 13.48
N LYS A 11 22.95 6.47 12.77
CA LYS A 11 23.21 5.71 11.53
C LYS A 11 22.16 6.01 10.45
N PRO A 12 22.59 6.20 9.19
CA PRO A 12 21.64 6.39 8.09
C PRO A 12 20.72 5.18 7.97
N SER A 13 19.42 5.46 7.86
CA SER A 13 18.36 4.47 7.72
C SER A 13 17.55 4.78 6.46
N PHE A 14 16.90 3.77 5.90
CA PHE A 14 15.97 3.95 4.79
C PHE A 14 14.64 3.25 5.08
N SER A 15 13.61 3.69 4.37
CA SER A 15 12.27 3.09 4.39
C SER A 15 11.80 2.87 2.96
N LEU A 16 10.75 2.06 2.81
CA LEU A 16 10.13 1.78 1.51
C LEU A 16 8.70 2.30 1.52
N GLU A 17 8.27 2.91 0.42
CA GLU A 17 6.86 3.23 0.21
C GLU A 17 6.26 2.30 -0.83
N VAL A 18 5.10 1.73 -0.50
CA VAL A 18 4.39 0.77 -1.34
C VAL A 18 3.06 1.34 -1.77
N LEU A 19 2.79 1.20 -3.06
CA LEU A 19 1.49 1.45 -3.65
C LEU A 19 0.68 0.14 -3.61
N PRO A 20 -0.51 0.10 -2.96
CA PRO A 20 -1.32 -1.13 -2.92
C PRO A 20 -1.66 -1.59 -4.33
N PRO A 21 -1.92 -2.89 -4.59
CA PRO A 21 -2.18 -3.35 -5.94
C PRO A 21 -3.50 -2.76 -6.47
N ALA A 22 -3.62 -2.63 -7.78
CA ALA A 22 -4.90 -2.24 -8.38
C ALA A 22 -5.94 -3.34 -8.16
N LYS A 23 -7.22 -2.97 -8.13
CA LYS A 23 -8.31 -3.95 -8.03
C LYS A 23 -8.17 -5.01 -9.13
N GLY A 24 -8.10 -6.28 -8.72
CA GLY A 24 -7.94 -7.43 -9.62
C GLY A 24 -6.49 -7.85 -9.88
N GLN A 25 -5.49 -7.13 -9.36
CA GLN A 25 -4.10 -7.57 -9.39
C GLN A 25 -3.74 -8.39 -8.13
N ASP A 26 -2.82 -9.33 -8.31
CA ASP A 26 -2.30 -10.18 -7.23
C ASP A 26 -1.27 -9.41 -6.38
N ILE A 27 -1.33 -9.59 -5.06
CA ILE A 27 -0.36 -9.06 -4.11
C ILE A 27 1.06 -9.59 -4.35
N LYS A 28 1.21 -10.73 -5.03
CA LYS A 28 2.52 -11.29 -5.41
C LYS A 28 3.42 -10.29 -6.12
N VAL A 29 2.86 -9.42 -6.96
CA VAL A 29 3.62 -8.37 -7.65
C VAL A 29 4.34 -7.46 -6.65
N ILE A 30 3.71 -7.16 -5.51
CA ILE A 30 4.35 -6.36 -4.46
C ILE A 30 5.49 -7.14 -3.81
N PHE A 31 5.28 -8.42 -3.50
CA PHE A 31 6.32 -9.25 -2.89
C PHE A 31 7.54 -9.42 -3.79
N GLU A 32 7.34 -9.65 -5.09
CA GLU A 32 8.42 -9.78 -6.08
C GLU A 32 9.31 -8.52 -6.14
N ASN A 33 8.73 -7.35 -5.93
CA ASN A 33 9.47 -6.08 -5.91
C ASN A 33 10.15 -5.80 -4.55
N ILE A 34 9.57 -6.27 -3.44
CA ILE A 34 10.11 -6.00 -2.09
C ILE A 34 11.17 -7.04 -1.70
N ASP A 35 11.02 -8.30 -2.10
CA ASP A 35 11.92 -9.41 -1.74
C ASP A 35 13.42 -9.08 -1.97
N PRO A 36 13.84 -8.46 -3.08
CA PRO A 36 15.25 -8.10 -3.31
C PRO A 36 15.78 -7.02 -2.36
N ILE A 37 14.89 -6.18 -1.82
CA ILE A 37 15.22 -5.00 -1.02
C ILE A 37 15.07 -5.29 0.48
N ALA A 38 14.15 -6.17 0.87
CA ALA A 38 13.86 -6.53 2.26
C ALA A 38 15.11 -7.01 3.02
N LYS A 39 16.05 -7.67 2.34
CA LYS A 39 17.33 -8.13 2.92
C LYS A 39 18.21 -7.02 3.48
N TYR A 40 18.01 -5.77 3.05
CA TYR A 40 18.74 -4.61 3.55
C TYR A 40 18.12 -4.02 4.82
N ASN A 41 17.05 -4.65 5.34
CA ASN A 41 16.41 -4.32 6.61
C ASN A 41 15.95 -2.85 6.70
N PRO A 42 14.99 -2.41 5.85
CA PRO A 42 14.42 -1.07 5.96
C PRO A 42 13.80 -0.86 7.35
N ALA A 43 13.87 0.37 7.85
CA ALA A 43 13.37 0.71 9.18
C ALA A 43 11.86 0.49 9.31
N PHE A 44 11.12 0.80 8.24
CA PHE A 44 9.68 0.54 8.10
C PHE A 44 9.28 0.53 6.62
N ILE A 45 8.06 0.05 6.35
CA ILE A 45 7.40 0.13 5.06
C ILE A 45 6.16 1.03 5.22
N SER A 46 6.03 2.10 4.44
CA SER A 46 4.79 2.86 4.36
C SER A 46 3.89 2.33 3.24
N ILE A 47 2.58 2.40 3.45
CA ILE A 47 1.60 2.09 2.40
C ILE A 47 0.75 3.32 2.05
N THR A 48 0.67 3.64 0.76
CA THR A 48 -0.14 4.77 0.32
C THR A 48 -1.62 4.44 0.34
N TYR A 49 -2.42 5.48 0.60
CA TYR A 49 -3.87 5.41 0.52
C TYR A 49 -4.39 6.40 -0.52
N HIS A 50 -5.06 5.87 -1.55
CA HIS A 50 -5.79 6.68 -2.49
C HIS A 50 -7.23 6.88 -2.00
N ARG A 51 -7.68 8.14 -1.99
CA ARG A 51 -9.07 8.49 -1.68
C ARG A 51 -10.00 7.86 -2.72
N ASP A 52 -11.21 7.50 -2.28
CA ASP A 52 -12.27 7.04 -3.18
C ASP A 52 -12.57 8.12 -4.22
N GLU A 53 -12.76 7.70 -5.46
CA GLU A 53 -13.07 8.59 -6.58
C GLU A 53 -14.56 8.53 -6.90
N VAL A 54 -15.14 9.67 -7.25
CA VAL A 54 -16.50 9.75 -7.79
C VAL A 54 -16.43 9.64 -9.30
N VAL A 55 -17.09 8.63 -9.86
CA VAL A 55 -17.16 8.39 -11.30
C VAL A 55 -18.60 8.51 -11.76
N TYR A 56 -18.82 9.31 -12.80
CA TYR A 56 -20.12 9.50 -13.42
C TYR A 56 -20.27 8.57 -14.62
N LYS A 57 -21.25 7.66 -14.58
CA LYS A 57 -21.53 6.72 -15.65
C LYS A 57 -22.77 7.17 -16.42
N HIS A 58 -22.61 7.35 -17.72
CA HIS A 58 -23.74 7.66 -18.60
C HIS A 58 -24.49 6.37 -18.92
N LEU A 59 -25.77 6.31 -18.56
CA LEU A 59 -26.65 5.18 -18.83
C LEU A 59 -27.22 5.28 -20.25
N ARG A 60 -27.62 4.14 -20.83
CA ARG A 60 -28.22 4.08 -22.17
C ARG A 60 -29.52 4.91 -22.29
N THR A 61 -30.15 5.23 -21.16
CA THR A 61 -31.35 6.06 -21.05
C THR A 61 -31.05 7.57 -21.07
N GLY A 62 -29.78 7.98 -21.12
CA GLY A 62 -29.36 9.39 -21.03
C GLY A 62 -29.21 9.91 -19.59
N ALA A 63 -29.60 9.13 -18.58
CA ALA A 63 -29.37 9.46 -17.17
C ALA A 63 -27.88 9.32 -16.79
N ILE A 64 -27.44 10.14 -15.84
CA ILE A 64 -26.09 10.07 -15.25
C ILE A 64 -26.20 9.39 -13.88
N GLU A 65 -25.45 8.32 -13.70
CA GLU A 65 -25.31 7.63 -12.41
C GLU A 65 -23.99 8.06 -11.76
N GLU A 66 -24.06 8.63 -10.56
CA GLU A 66 -22.88 8.88 -9.72
C GLU A 66 -22.50 7.61 -8.97
N ARG A 67 -21.24 7.19 -9.07
CA ARG A 67 -20.73 6.03 -8.34
C ARG A 67 -19.39 6.33 -7.69
N THR A 68 -19.33 6.18 -6.37
CA THR A 68 -18.07 6.16 -5.63
C THR A 68 -17.37 4.81 -5.88
N VAL A 69 -16.15 4.85 -6.40
CA VAL A 69 -15.34 3.66 -6.68
C VAL A 69 -14.00 3.72 -5.97
N ARG A 70 -13.61 2.58 -5.41
CA ARG A 70 -12.28 2.38 -4.81
C ARG A 70 -11.39 1.60 -5.77
N LYS A 71 -10.37 2.25 -6.32
CA LYS A 71 -9.44 1.63 -7.31
C LYS A 71 -8.46 0.65 -6.67
N ARG A 72 -8.07 0.86 -5.41
CA ARG A 72 -7.09 0.05 -4.68
C ARG A 72 -7.68 -0.40 -3.33
N PRO A 73 -8.59 -1.39 -3.32
CA PRO A 73 -9.13 -1.94 -2.08
C PRO A 73 -8.08 -2.79 -1.35
N GLY A 74 -8.11 -2.80 -0.03
CA GLY A 74 -7.31 -3.76 0.76
C GLY A 74 -5.99 -3.24 1.35
N THR A 75 -5.78 -1.93 1.48
CA THR A 75 -4.59 -1.34 2.13
C THR A 75 -4.25 -2.00 3.47
N VAL A 76 -5.25 -2.25 4.32
CA VAL A 76 -5.06 -2.92 5.62
C VAL A 76 -4.59 -4.37 5.47
N ALA A 77 -5.16 -5.11 4.51
CA ALA A 77 -4.78 -6.50 4.25
C ALA A 77 -3.37 -6.59 3.67
N VAL A 78 -3.00 -5.67 2.76
CA VAL A 78 -1.65 -5.56 2.22
C VAL A 78 -0.66 -5.22 3.33
N ALA A 79 -0.98 -4.26 4.20
CA ALA A 79 -0.12 -3.90 5.33
C ALA A 79 0.11 -5.07 6.28
N ALA A 80 -0.95 -5.80 6.64
CA ALA A 80 -0.84 -6.99 7.48
C ALA A 80 0.00 -8.09 6.82
N ALA A 81 -0.16 -8.32 5.51
CA ALA A 81 0.60 -9.31 4.77
C ALA A 81 2.09 -8.97 4.67
N LEU A 82 2.43 -7.70 4.45
CA LEU A 82 3.81 -7.21 4.44
C LEU A 82 4.46 -7.36 5.82
N ASN A 83 3.76 -6.95 6.88
CA ASN A 83 4.26 -7.08 8.24
C ASN A 83 4.49 -8.56 8.61
N TYR A 84 3.53 -9.44 8.31
CA TYR A 84 3.65 -10.87 8.60
C TYR A 84 4.78 -11.54 7.82
N ARG A 85 4.93 -11.21 6.54
CA ARG A 85 5.93 -11.85 5.66
C ARG A 85 7.37 -11.42 6.00
N TYR A 86 7.59 -10.14 6.28
CA TYR A 86 8.95 -9.59 6.43
C TYR A 86 9.35 -9.31 7.88
N GLY A 87 8.40 -9.26 8.82
CA GLY A 87 8.67 -8.84 10.19
C GLY A 87 9.02 -7.36 10.33
N ILE A 88 8.85 -6.58 9.26
CA ILE A 88 9.17 -5.15 9.21
C ILE A 88 7.93 -4.36 9.62
N PRO A 89 8.04 -3.33 10.48
CA PRO A 89 6.90 -2.47 10.81
C PRO A 89 6.30 -1.83 9.56
N VAL A 90 4.97 -1.84 9.46
CA VAL A 90 4.23 -1.22 8.36
C VAL A 90 3.36 -0.09 8.89
N VAL A 91 3.33 1.02 8.16
CA VAL A 91 2.65 2.28 8.52
C VAL A 91 1.70 2.72 7.43
#